data_AF-A0A661P5F3-F1
#
_entry.id   AF-A0A661P5F3-F1
#
_cell.length_a   1.000
_cell.length_b   1.000
_cell.length_c   1.000
_cell.angle_alpha   90.00
_cell.angle_beta   90.00
_cell.angle_gamma   90.00
#
_symmetry.space_group_name_H-M   'P 1'
#
loop_
_entity.id
_entity.type
_entity.pdbx_description
1 polymer ?
#
loop_
_entity_poly.entity_id
_entity_poly.type
_entity_poly.pdbx_seq_one_letter_code
_entity_poly.pdbx_strand_id
1 'polypeptide(L)' 'MEEIQVEIDQHGNVQIEVSGAEGGKCLDLTKHMEQLLGGEISQREFTREYYIQEAVNQNEKISD' A
#
# COMPACT_ATOMS: atom_id res chain seq x y z
N MET A 1 3.61 -11.34 7.12
CA MET A 1 3.70 -11.64 5.68
C MET A 1 2.82 -10.62 5.00
N GLU A 2 3.30 -10.03 3.92
CA GLU A 2 2.55 -9.04 3.14
C GLU A 2 1.85 -9.73 1.99
N GLU A 3 0.60 -9.34 1.76
CA GLU A 3 -0.24 -9.91 0.71
C GLU A 3 -1.00 -8.80 0.00
N ILE A 4 -1.11 -8.94 -1.32
CA ILE A 4 -1.90 -8.07 -2.18
C ILE A 4 -2.92 -8.95 -2.89
N GLN A 5 -4.20 -8.70 -2.61
CA GLN A 5 -5.31 -9.29 -3.33
C GLN A 5 -5.80 -8.30 -4.39
N VAL A 6 -6.01 -8.81 -5.61
CA VAL A 6 -6.52 -8.02 -6.73
C VAL A 6 -7.75 -8.71 -7.28
N GLU A 7 -8.85 -7.97 -7.34
CA GLU A 7 -10.10 -8.40 -7.97
C GLU A 7 -10.43 -7.48 -9.14
N ILE A 8 -10.84 -8.05 -10.26
CA ILE A 8 -11.27 -7.31 -11.45
C ILE A 8 -12.67 -7.76 -11.79
N ASP A 9 -13.61 -6.82 -11.80
CA ASP A 9 -15.00 -7.13 -12.12
C ASP A 9 -15.25 -7.20 -13.64
N GLN A 10 -16.48 -7.58 -14.01
CA GLN A 10 -16.90 -7.67 -15.41
C GLN A 10 -16.94 -6.32 -16.16
N HIS A 11 -16.85 -5.20 -15.45
CA HIS A 11 -16.82 -3.83 -15.98
C HIS A 11 -15.39 -3.28 -16.08
N GLY A 12 -14.38 -4.03 -15.62
CA GLY A 12 -12.98 -3.61 -15.59
C GLY A 12 -12.61 -2.74 -14.39
N ASN A 13 -13.49 -2.64 -13.37
CA ASN A 13 -13.12 -2.00 -12.12
C ASN A 13 -12.13 -2.90 -11.37
N VAL A 14 -11.06 -2.31 -10.86
CA VAL A 14 -10.03 -3.03 -10.12
C VAL A 14 -10.08 -2.66 -8.65
N GLN A 15 -10.24 -3.66 -7.80
CA GLN A 15 -10.14 -3.53 -6.36
C GLN A 15 -8.80 -4.13 -5.89
N ILE A 16 -8.05 -3.37 -5.11
CA ILE A 16 -6.78 -3.78 -4.53
C ILE A 16 -6.92 -3.75 -3.01
N GLU A 17 -6.65 -4.89 -2.37
CA GLU A 17 -6.60 -5.00 -0.92
C GLU A 17 -5.19 -5.40 -0.50
N VAL A 18 -4.64 -4.68 0.50
CA VAL A 18 -3.30 -4.92 1.02
C VAL A 18 -3.40 -5.32 2.49
N SER A 19 -2.82 -6.46 2.82
CA SER A 19 -2.79 -6.99 4.19
C SER A 19 -1.34 -7.18 4.67
N GLY A 20 -1.15 -7.02 5.99
CA GLY A 20 0.17 -7.21 6.63
C GLY A 20 1.18 -6.09 6.37
N ALA A 21 0.76 -4.96 5.79
CA ALA A 21 1.57 -3.76 5.60
C ALA A 21 1.23 -2.72 6.67
N GLU A 22 2.15 -2.47 7.60
CA GLU A 22 2.02 -1.43 8.62
C GLU A 22 2.36 -0.05 8.05
N GLY A 23 1.78 1.00 8.61
CA GLY A 23 2.10 2.37 8.25
C GLY A 23 1.78 2.72 6.80
N GLY A 24 2.64 3.54 6.20
CA GLY A 24 2.48 4.02 4.83
C GLY A 24 2.80 2.98 3.76
N LYS A 25 3.34 1.82 4.13
CA LYS A 25 3.87 0.81 3.20
C LYS A 25 2.85 0.34 2.16
N CYS A 26 1.55 0.28 2.51
CA CYS A 26 0.52 -0.10 1.55
C CYS A 26 0.46 0.86 0.34
N LEU A 27 0.71 2.15 0.55
CA LEU A 27 0.72 3.16 -0.51
C LEU A 27 1.90 2.95 -1.47
N ASP A 28 3.06 2.58 -0.94
CA ASP A 28 4.25 2.31 -1.76
C ASP A 28 4.06 1.04 -2.59
N LEU A 29 3.44 0.00 -2.00
CA LEU A 29 3.13 -1.25 -2.68
C LEU A 29 2.14 -1.05 -3.84
N THR A 30 1.10 -0.23 -3.67
CA THR A 30 0.07 -0.06 -4.70
C THR A 30 0.40 1.01 -5.74
N LYS A 31 1.31 1.94 -5.45
CA LYS A 31 1.59 3.11 -6.30
C LYS A 31 1.82 2.78 -7.77
N HIS A 32 2.68 1.81 -8.07
CA HIS A 32 2.96 1.43 -9.46
C HIS A 32 1.76 0.73 -10.12
N MET A 33 0.99 -0.04 -9.37
CA MET A 33 -0.22 -0.70 -9.89
C MET A 33 -1.28 0.34 -10.25
N GLU A 34 -1.52 1.29 -9.35
CA GLU A 34 -2.45 2.41 -9.58
C GLU A 34 -2.07 3.19 -10.85
N GLN A 35 -0.78 3.48 -11.05
CA GLN A 35 -0.30 4.14 -12.27
C GLN A 35 -0.51 3.32 -13.54
N LEU A 36 -0.26 2.00 -13.50
CA LEU A 36 -0.48 1.12 -14.65
C LEU A 36 -1.97 0.95 -15.00
N LEU A 37 -2.85 1.08 -14.01
CA LEU A 37 -4.30 0.99 -14.15
C LEU A 37 -4.96 2.32 -14.59
N GLY A 38 -4.16 3.33 -14.91
CA GLY A 38 -4.64 4.64 -15.41
C GLY A 38 -4.54 5.78 -14.40
N GLY A 39 -4.15 5.50 -13.15
CA GLY A 39 -3.90 6.50 -12.11
C GLY A 39 -5.15 7.13 -11.49
N GLU A 40 -6.35 6.68 -11.89
CA GLU A 40 -7.61 7.15 -11.34
C GLU A 40 -8.04 6.28 -10.15
N ILE A 41 -8.22 6.90 -8.99
CA ILE A 41 -8.65 6.21 -7.77
C ILE A 41 -10.07 6.67 -7.43
N SER A 42 -11.04 5.79 -7.62
CA SER A 42 -12.44 6.08 -7.28
C SER A 42 -12.67 6.16 -5.78
N GLN A 43 -12.00 5.30 -5.00
CA GLN A 43 -12.12 5.25 -3.55
C GLN A 43 -10.84 4.71 -2.91
N ARG A 44 -10.53 5.17 -1.70
CA ARG A 44 -9.47 4.63 -0.85
C ARG A 44 -9.95 4.59 0.60
N GLU A 45 -9.73 3.46 1.24
CA GLU A 45 -9.97 3.25 2.66
C GLU A 45 -8.73 2.60 3.29
N PHE A 46 -8.45 2.93 4.54
CA PHE A 46 -7.31 2.41 5.27
C PHE A 46 -7.76 1.48 6.39
N THR A 47 -7.09 0.34 6.50
CA THR A 47 -7.26 -0.59 7.62
C THR A 47 -6.50 -0.08 8.85
N ARG A 48 -6.58 -0.81 9.97
CA ARG A 48 -5.93 -0.41 11.23
C ARG A 48 -4.40 -0.40 11.11
N GLU A 49 -3.86 -1.29 10.30
CA GLU A 49 -2.43 -1.48 10.05
C GLU A 49 -1.78 -0.20 9.52
N TYR A 50 -2.49 0.56 8.68
CA TYR A 50 -2.02 1.84 8.16
C TYR A 50 -1.67 2.86 9.26
N TYR A 51 -2.40 2.82 10.38
CA TYR A 51 -2.21 3.73 11.50
C TYR A 51 -1.18 3.23 12.51
N ILE A 52 -0.61 2.03 12.29
CA ILE A 52 0.51 1.55 13.08
C ILE A 52 1.75 2.32 12.64
N GLN A 53 2.35 3.03 13.58
CA GLN A 53 3.54 3.84 13.30
C GLN A 53 4.74 2.91 13.13
N GLU A 54 5.38 2.96 11.96
CA GLU A 54 6.57 2.16 11.70
C GLU A 54 7.67 2.51 12.71
N ALA A 55 8.25 1.49 13.34
CA ALA A 55 9.40 1.69 14.23
C ALA A 55 10.61 2.12 13.39
N VAL A 56 10.92 3.42 13.41
CA VAL A 56 12.11 3.97 12.75
C VAL A 56 13.37 3.45 13.48
N ASN A 57 14.07 2.48 12.90
CA ASN A 57 15.40 2.08 13.39
C ASN A 57 16.43 3.15 13.00
N GLN A 58 16.74 4.06 13.93
CA GLN A 58 17.66 5.20 13.72
C GLN A 58 19.17 4.84 13.73
N ASN A 59 19.58 3.67 13.24
CA ASN A 59 20.97 3.20 13.36
C ASN A 59 21.90 3.42 12.15
N GLU A 60 21.54 4.25 11.16
CA GLU A 60 22.33 4.40 9.93
C GLU A 60 22.93 5.78 9.62
N LYS A 61 23.07 6.69 10.60
CA LYS A 61 23.86 7.93 10.38
C LYS A 61 24.69 8.36 11.58
N ILE A 62 25.72 7.58 11.91
CA ILE A 62 26.96 8.13 12.47
C ILE A 62 28.11 7.48 11.71
N SER A 63 28.60 8.17 10.69
CA SER A 63 29.90 7.91 10.08
C SER A 63 30.56 9.26 9.89
N ASP A 64 31.64 9.43 10.65
CA ASP A 64 32.62 10.52 10.82
C ASP A 64 32.56 11.77 9.92
#